data_AF-A0A2S4PPX2-F1
#
_entry.id   AF-A0A2S4PPX2-F1
#
_cell.length_a   1.000
_cell.length_b   1.000
_cell.length_c   1.000
_cell.angle_alpha   90.00
_cell.angle_beta   90.00
_cell.angle_gamma   90.00
#
_symmetry.space_group_name_H-M   'P 1'
#
loop_
_entity.id
_entity.type
_entity.pdbx_description
1 polymer ?
#
loop_
_entity_poly.entity_id
_entity_poly.type
_entity_poly.pdbx_seq_one_letter_code
_entity_poly.pdbx_strand_id
1 'polypeptide(L)'
;MNSSQISPSTPQKKQLPRDQSLLIYGLRDAGKSHDEIASQLKISLRQVGHALRRGKVTPKERNGRSPILSSEDVDEIENFVKSS
;
A
#
# COMPACT_ATOMS: atom_id res chain seq x y z
N MET A 1 14.84 -12.05 -38.28
CA MET A 1 13.57 -11.69 -37.64
C MET A 1 13.77 -11.77 -36.14
N ASN A 2 13.92 -10.64 -35.46
CA ASN A 2 14.22 -10.61 -34.03
C ASN A 2 12.92 -10.65 -33.23
N SER A 3 12.69 -11.77 -32.55
CA SER A 3 11.57 -11.98 -31.64
C SER A 3 11.83 -11.19 -30.35
N SER A 4 11.13 -10.07 -30.16
CA SER A 4 11.14 -9.35 -28.88
C SER A 4 10.53 -10.24 -27.79
N GLN A 5 11.36 -10.78 -26.90
CA GLN A 5 10.90 -11.51 -25.72
C GLN A 5 10.16 -10.54 -24.78
N ILE A 6 8.83 -10.67 -24.70
CA ILE A 6 8.02 -9.97 -23.69
C ILE A 6 8.16 -10.75 -22.39
N SER A 7 8.86 -10.18 -21.41
CA SER A 7 8.93 -10.76 -20.06
C SER A 7 7.53 -10.78 -19.44
N PRO A 8 7.11 -11.86 -18.75
CA PRO A 8 5.78 -11.92 -18.15
C PRO A 8 5.64 -10.88 -17.04
N SER A 9 4.69 -9.95 -17.21
CA SER A 9 4.36 -8.96 -16.19
C SER A 9 3.58 -9.64 -15.06
N THR A 10 4.11 -9.57 -13.83
CA THR A 10 3.38 -10.08 -12.66
C THR A 10 2.22 -9.13 -12.36
N PRO A 11 0.96 -9.60 -12.30
CA PRO A 11 -0.16 -8.73 -12.01
C PRO A 11 0.01 -8.04 -10.65
N GLN A 12 -0.07 -6.71 -10.65
CA GLN A 12 0.04 -5.93 -9.43
C GLN A 12 -1.17 -6.18 -8.53
N LYS A 13 -0.92 -6.74 -7.34
CA LYS A 13 -1.97 -6.96 -6.36
C LYS A 13 -2.30 -5.64 -5.67
N LYS A 14 -3.55 -5.18 -5.77
CA LYS A 14 -4.05 -4.02 -5.04
C LYS A 14 -3.96 -4.30 -3.52
N GLN A 15 -3.06 -3.61 -2.85
CA GLN A 15 -2.88 -3.74 -1.40
C GLN A 15 -3.95 -2.95 -0.66
N LEU A 16 -4.31 -3.42 0.53
CA LEU A 16 -5.22 -2.69 1.40
C LEU A 16 -4.54 -1.41 1.91
N PRO A 17 -5.23 -0.27 1.90
CA PRO A 17 -4.76 0.93 2.57
C PRO A 17 -4.65 0.71 4.08
N ARG A 18 -3.89 1.59 4.74
CA ARG A 18 -3.64 1.54 6.18
C ARG A 18 -4.93 1.57 6.99
N ASP A 19 -5.84 2.48 6.66
CA ASP A 19 -7.10 2.66 7.40
C ASP A 19 -7.98 1.42 7.32
N GLN A 20 -8.05 0.76 6.16
CA GLN A 20 -8.76 -0.51 6.05
C GLN A 20 -8.10 -1.60 6.90
N SER A 21 -6.77 -1.62 6.97
CA SER A 21 -6.07 -2.56 7.86
C SER A 21 -6.38 -2.28 9.33
N LEU A 22 -6.37 -1.00 9.76
CA LEU A 22 -6.74 -0.62 11.13
C LEU A 22 -8.17 -1.04 11.47
N LEU A 23 -9.13 -0.82 10.57
CA LEU A 23 -10.51 -1.25 10.75
C LEU A 23 -10.65 -2.77 10.85
N ILE A 24 -9.92 -3.53 10.03
CA ILE A 24 -9.93 -5.01 10.11
C ILE A 24 -9.49 -5.49 11.49
N TYR A 25 -8.40 -4.92 12.03
CA TYR A 25 -7.92 -5.29 13.36
C TYR A 25 -8.91 -4.86 14.46
N GLY A 26 -9.43 -3.63 14.40
CA GLY A 26 -10.42 -3.17 15.38
C GLY A 26 -11.69 -4.02 15.39
N LEU A 27 -12.20 -4.41 14.22
CA LEU A 27 -13.35 -5.31 14.12
C LEU A 27 -13.03 -6.72 14.62
N ARG A 28 -11.81 -7.20 14.37
CA ARG A 28 -11.36 -8.50 14.89
C ARG A 28 -11.26 -8.50 16.41
N ASP A 29 -10.72 -7.44 17.00
CA ASP A 29 -10.62 -7.25 18.45
C ASP A 29 -12.02 -7.13 19.09
N ALA A 30 -12.98 -6.57 18.36
CA ALA A 30 -14.40 -6.55 18.72
C ALA A 30 -15.12 -7.92 18.55
N GLY A 31 -14.40 -8.99 18.18
CA GLY A 31 -14.93 -10.35 18.08
C GLY A 31 -15.63 -10.67 16.76
N LYS A 32 -15.50 -9.84 15.72
CA LYS A 32 -16.12 -10.12 14.41
C LYS A 32 -15.40 -11.23 13.66
N SER A 33 -16.19 -12.05 12.98
CA SER A 33 -15.70 -13.11 12.08
C SER A 33 -15.12 -12.51 10.79
N HIS A 34 -14.32 -13.29 10.06
CA HIS A 34 -13.75 -12.83 8.79
C HIS A 34 -14.82 -12.50 7.74
N ASP A 35 -15.91 -13.26 7.70
CA ASP A 35 -17.02 -13.06 6.76
C ASP A 35 -17.77 -11.75 7.04
N GLU A 36 -18.02 -11.44 8.32
CA GLU A 36 -18.63 -10.17 8.73
C GLU A 36 -17.74 -8.98 8.38
N ILE A 37 -16.43 -9.07 8.64
CA ILE A 37 -15.47 -8.01 8.32
C ILE A 37 -15.41 -7.78 6.80
N ALA A 38 -15.33 -8.86 6.03
CA ALA A 38 -15.30 -8.79 4.56
C ALA A 38 -16.57 -8.13 4.00
N SER A 39 -17.73 -8.50 4.54
CA SER A 39 -19.03 -7.94 4.15
C SER A 39 -19.14 -6.45 4.53
N GLN A 40 -18.74 -6.08 5.75
CA GLN A 40 -18.83 -4.70 6.24
C GLN A 40 -17.87 -3.76 5.50
N LEU A 41 -16.64 -4.21 5.21
CA LEU A 41 -15.62 -3.39 4.53
C LEU A 41 -15.65 -3.53 3.00
N LYS A 42 -16.51 -4.40 2.45
CA LYS A 42 -16.63 -4.70 1.02
C LYS A 42 -15.28 -5.11 0.39
N ILE A 43 -14.55 -5.98 1.10
CA ILE A 43 -13.27 -6.55 0.65
C ILE A 43 -13.34 -8.06 0.63
N SER A 44 -12.41 -8.72 -0.05
CA SER A 44 -12.40 -10.18 -0.12
C SER A 44 -11.98 -10.83 1.21
N LEU A 45 -12.52 -12.01 1.49
CA LEU A 45 -12.11 -12.84 2.63
C LEU A 45 -10.60 -13.07 2.67
N ARG A 46 -9.99 -13.29 1.50
CA ARG A 46 -8.54 -13.46 1.36
C ARG A 46 -7.76 -12.23 1.80
N GLN A 47 -8.27 -11.02 1.52
CA GLN A 47 -7.64 -9.77 1.98
C GLN A 47 -7.72 -9.63 3.50
N VAL A 48 -8.85 -9.97 4.11
CA VAL A 48 -9.01 -10.00 5.58
C VAL A 48 -8.00 -10.96 6.21
N GLY A 49 -7.95 -12.20 5.71
CA GLY A 49 -6.99 -13.20 6.20
C GLY A 49 -5.54 -12.76 6.00
N HIS A 50 -5.22 -12.13 4.87
CA HIS A 50 -3.87 -11.61 4.62
C HIS A 50 -3.49 -10.48 5.58
N ALA A 51 -4.42 -9.57 5.89
CA ALA A 51 -4.19 -8.47 6.81
C ALA A 51 -3.93 -8.97 8.25
N LEU A 52 -4.73 -9.94 8.70
CA LEU A 52 -4.63 -10.52 10.04
C LEU A 52 -3.45 -11.50 10.19
N ARG A 53 -2.94 -12.08 9.09
CA ARG A 53 -1.80 -13.03 9.12
C ARG A 53 -0.55 -12.49 9.83
N ARG A 54 -0.31 -11.17 9.78
CA ARG A 54 0.85 -10.56 10.44
C ARG A 54 0.69 -10.42 11.97
N GLY A 55 -0.52 -10.59 12.50
CA GLY A 55 -0.82 -10.49 13.93
C GLY A 55 -0.69 -9.08 14.53
N LYS A 56 -0.29 -8.08 13.75
CA LYS A 56 -0.20 -6.67 14.17
C LYS A 56 -0.37 -5.75 12.98
N VAL A 57 -1.00 -4.60 13.22
CA VAL A 57 -1.00 -3.49 12.27
C VAL A 57 0.42 -2.96 12.15
N THR A 58 0.94 -2.84 10.92
CA THR A 58 2.21 -2.13 10.73
C THR A 58 1.91 -0.63 10.81
N PRO A 59 2.45 0.11 11.78
CA PRO A 59 2.07 1.51 11.98
C PRO A 59 2.55 2.44 10.86
N LYS A 60 3.55 1.99 10.09
CA LYS A 60 4.22 2.80 9.07
C LYS A 60 3.51 2.69 7.73
N GLU A 61 3.19 3.84 7.13
CA GLU A 61 2.81 3.88 5.73
C GLU A 61 3.94 3.36 4.86
N ARG A 62 3.61 2.74 3.73
CA ARG A 62 4.65 2.34 2.79
C ARG A 62 5.25 3.61 2.21
N ASN A 63 6.45 3.94 2.66
CA ASN A 63 7.31 4.83 1.90
C ASN A 63 7.46 4.18 0.52
N GLY A 64 7.03 4.89 -0.51
CA GLY A 64 7.15 4.45 -1.90
C GLY A 64 8.62 4.35 -2.31
N ARG A 65 8.89 4.53 -3.60
CA ARG A 65 10.28 4.69 -4.04
C ARG A 65 10.86 5.92 -3.34
N SER A 66 11.99 5.76 -2.64
CA SER A 66 12.70 6.90 -2.07
C SER A 66 13.01 7.90 -3.20
N PRO A 67 12.80 9.20 -2.97
CA PRO A 67 13.16 10.22 -3.95
C PRO A 67 14.67 10.14 -4.26
N ILE A 68 15.03 10.42 -5.51
CA ILE A 68 16.42 10.44 -5.98
C ILE A 68 17.14 11.68 -5.44
N LEU A 69 16.40 12.77 -5.28
CA LEU A 69 16.86 14.05 -4.78
C LEU A 69 16.52 14.17 -3.29
N SER A 70 17.41 14.81 -2.54
CA SER A 70 17.13 15.25 -1.18
C SER A 70 16.11 16.40 -1.21
N SER A 71 15.54 16.75 -0.05
CA SER A 71 14.72 17.95 0.08
C SER A 71 15.51 19.22 -0.24
N GLU A 72 16.80 19.25 0.15
CA GLU A 72 17.67 20.40 -0.11
C GLU A 72 17.91 20.60 -1.61
N ASP A 73 18.13 19.51 -2.37
CA ASP A 73 18.33 19.58 -3.82
C ASP A 73 17.07 20.08 -4.55
N VAL A 74 15.89 19.70 -4.05
CA VAL A 74 14.61 20.17 -4.60
C VAL A 74 14.44 21.66 -4.35
N ASP A 75 14.74 22.13 -3.15
CA ASP A 75 14.67 23.55 -2.80
C ASP A 75 15.64 24.39 -3.63
N GLU A 76 16.86 23.87 -3.90
CA GLU A 76 17.83 24.52 -4.78
C GLU A 76 17.29 24.67 -6.21
N ILE A 77 16.72 23.60 -6.78
CA ILE A 77 16.12 23.63 -8.12
C ILE A 77 14.92 24.58 -8.15
N GLU A 78 14.06 24.56 -7.14
CA GLU A 78 12.90 25.47 -7.05
C GLU A 78 13.35 26.93 -7.01
N ASN A 79 14.36 27.25 -6.21
CA ASN A 79 14.89 28.61 -6.09
C ASN A 79 15.53 29.09 -7.39
N PHE A 80 16.28 28.23 -8.07
CA PHE A 80 16.85 28.53 -9.38
C PHE A 80 15.76 28.90 -10.39
N VAL A 81 14.70 28.08 -10.50
CA VAL A 81 13.58 28.34 -11.43
C VAL A 81 12.81 29.61 -11.09
N LYS A 82 12.58 29.90 -9.80
CA LYS A 82 11.89 31.13 -9.36
C LYS A 82 12.70 32.41 -9.59
N SER A 83 14.02 32.29 -9.70
CA SER A 83 14.94 33.42 -9.90
C SER A 83 15.18 33.80 -11.37
N SER A 84 14.57 33.07 -12.31
CA SER A 84 14.66 33.31 -13.76
C SER A 84 13.38 33.91 -14.33
#